data_AF-A0A2H6GYV6-F1
#
_entry.id   AF-A0A2H6GYV6-F1
#
_cell.length_a   1.000
_cell.length_b   1.000
_cell.length_c   1.000
_cell.angle_alpha   90.00
_cell.angle_beta   90.00
_cell.angle_gamma   90.00
#
_symmetry.space_group_name_H-M   'P 1'
#
loop_
_entity.id
_entity.type
_entity.pdbx_description
1 polymer ?
#
loop_
_entity_poly.entity_id
_entity_poly.type
_entity_poly.pdbx_seq_one_letter_code
_entity_poly.pdbx_strand_id
1 'polypeptide(L)'
;MIHKELQLDIDPRRIWMFDIKKGKLVIELMDSTEYFIPLSTASRYARAGCNYCVDFTSEWSDISVGNAGAAKDFLTVVTRTEQGDAIIQDMIKGEKLVTGEFDETVFSLAEIVNKKKKLRIKNFEDL
;
A
#
# COMPACT_ATOMS: atom_id res chain seq x y z
N MET A 1 -24.11 -0.12 12.87
CA MET A 1 -24.21 1.36 12.75
C MET A 1 -23.55 1.77 11.46
N ILE A 2 -24.29 2.35 10.52
CA ILE A 2 -23.71 2.96 9.31
C ILE A 2 -23.40 4.41 9.69
N HIS A 3 -22.13 4.81 9.76
CA HIS A 3 -21.79 6.17 10.16
C HIS A 3 -22.16 7.16 9.05
N LYS A 4 -22.96 8.19 9.38
CA LYS A 4 -23.40 9.24 8.45
C LYS A 4 -22.26 10.04 7.83
N GLU A 5 -21.08 10.02 8.46
CA GLU A 5 -19.88 10.79 8.11
C GLU A 5 -19.29 10.43 6.73
N LEU A 6 -19.67 9.28 6.16
CA LEU A 6 -19.11 8.71 4.93
C LEU A 6 -20.18 8.46 3.85
N GLN A 7 -21.35 9.09 3.97
CA GLN A 7 -22.41 8.99 2.97
C GLN A 7 -22.05 9.82 1.74
N LEU A 8 -21.15 9.27 0.94
CA LEU A 8 -20.95 9.70 -0.44
C LEU A 8 -22.09 9.08 -1.26
N ASP A 9 -22.87 9.92 -1.92
CA ASP A 9 -23.91 9.49 -2.85
C ASP A 9 -23.29 9.07 -4.19
N ILE A 10 -22.55 7.95 -4.13
CA ILE A 10 -21.82 7.39 -5.26
C ILE A 10 -22.40 6.01 -5.56
N ASP A 11 -22.77 5.78 -6.81
CA ASP A 11 -23.02 4.44 -7.32
C ASP A 11 -21.68 3.68 -7.41
N PRO A 12 -21.47 2.61 -6.63
CA PRO A 12 -20.19 1.88 -6.62
C PRO A 12 -19.78 1.34 -8.00
N ARG A 13 -20.73 1.14 -8.91
CA ARG A 13 -20.47 0.67 -10.28
C ARG A 13 -19.78 1.71 -11.15
N ARG A 14 -19.78 2.97 -10.75
CA ARG A 14 -19.10 4.08 -11.43
C ARG A 14 -17.67 4.29 -10.93
N ILE A 15 -17.26 3.57 -9.87
CA ILE A 15 -15.91 3.71 -9.32
C ILE A 15 -14.93 3.05 -10.28
N TRP A 16 -13.96 3.82 -10.71
CA TRP A 16 -12.84 3.37 -11.51
C TRP A 16 -11.74 2.78 -10.63
N MET A 17 -11.36 3.50 -9.57
CA MET A 17 -10.20 3.14 -8.75
C MET A 17 -10.33 3.63 -7.31
N PHE A 18 -9.74 2.86 -6.40
CA PHE A 18 -9.42 3.30 -5.05
C PHE A 18 -7.90 3.42 -4.89
N ASP A 19 -7.45 4.47 -4.19
CA ASP A 19 -6.04 4.64 -3.87
C ASP A 19 -5.85 5.21 -2.46
N ILE A 20 -4.69 4.99 -1.84
CA ILE A 20 -4.31 5.60 -0.57
C ILE A 20 -3.07 6.46 -0.81
N LYS A 21 -3.28 7.77 -0.98
CA LYS A 21 -2.20 8.73 -1.20
C LYS A 21 -2.25 9.87 -0.18
N LYS A 22 -1.09 10.24 0.36
CA LYS A 22 -0.90 11.39 1.27
C LYS A 22 -1.91 11.45 2.44
N GLY A 23 -2.15 10.31 3.09
CA GLY A 23 -3.03 10.22 4.27
C GLY A 23 -4.53 10.28 3.97
N LYS A 24 -4.94 10.03 2.72
CA LYS A 24 -6.34 10.01 2.29
C LYS A 24 -6.63 8.73 1.52
N LEU A 25 -7.83 8.19 1.69
CA LEU A 25 -8.45 7.27 0.75
C LEU A 25 -9.05 8.12 -0.38
N VAL A 26 -8.65 7.82 -1.61
CA VAL A 26 -9.11 8.46 -2.83
C VAL A 26 -10.04 7.51 -3.55
N ILE A 27 -11.17 8.02 -4.02
CA ILE A 27 -12.12 7.30 -4.85
C ILE A 27 -12.20 8.06 -6.17
N GLU A 28 -11.75 7.44 -7.25
CA GLU A 28 -11.84 8.00 -8.60
C GLU A 28 -12.99 7.33 -9.34
N LEU A 29 -13.86 8.13 -9.96
CA LEU A 29 -14.94 7.65 -10.81
C LEU A 29 -14.51 7.55 -12.27
N MET A 30 -15.26 6.81 -13.08
CA MET A 30 -15.00 6.65 -14.52
C MET A 30 -15.02 7.97 -15.32
N ASP A 31 -15.63 9.02 -14.78
CA ASP A 31 -15.64 10.38 -15.36
C ASP A 31 -14.51 11.27 -14.81
N SER A 32 -13.52 10.67 -14.13
CA SER A 32 -12.39 11.34 -13.48
C SER A 32 -12.75 12.23 -12.28
N THR A 33 -13.98 12.17 -11.77
CA THR A 33 -14.33 12.81 -10.50
C THR A 33 -13.61 12.11 -9.34
N GLU A 34 -12.90 12.87 -8.49
CA GLU A 34 -12.23 12.34 -7.29
C GLU A 34 -12.97 12.73 -6.00
N TYR A 35 -13.12 11.77 -5.09
CA TYR A 35 -13.54 11.98 -3.71
C TYR A 35 -12.41 11.64 -2.76
N PHE A 36 -12.34 12.37 -1.64
CA PHE A 36 -11.28 12.21 -0.65
C PHE A 36 -11.86 11.97 0.73
N ILE A 37 -11.42 10.89 1.35
CA ILE A 37 -11.74 10.54 2.73
C ILE A 37 -10.45 10.57 3.55
N PRO A 38 -10.38 11.28 4.69
CA PRO A 38 -9.23 11.19 5.59
C PRO A 38 -8.97 9.74 6.01
N LEU A 39 -7.71 9.30 5.95
CA LEU A 39 -7.36 7.92 6.30
C LEU A 39 -7.65 7.61 7.77
N SER A 40 -7.59 8.61 8.66
CA SER A 40 -8.03 8.49 10.07
C SER A 40 -9.51 8.14 10.23
N THR A 41 -10.35 8.57 9.28
CA THR A 41 -11.77 8.22 9.25
C THR A 41 -11.97 6.85 8.61
N ALA A 42 -11.32 6.59 7.47
CA ALA A 42 -11.45 5.32 6.75
C ALA A 42 -10.91 4.12 7.54
N SER A 43 -9.80 4.30 8.28
CA SER A 43 -9.15 3.22 9.04
C SER A 43 -10.01 2.66 10.18
N ARG A 44 -11.03 3.41 10.64
CA ARG A 44 -12.02 2.91 11.62
C ARG A 44 -12.80 1.69 11.12
N TYR A 45 -12.83 1.46 9.81
CA TYR A 45 -13.49 0.33 9.16
C TYR A 45 -12.53 -0.81 8.81
N ALA A 46 -11.24 -0.68 9.13
CA ALA A 46 -10.29 -1.76 8.95
C ALA A 46 -10.68 -2.95 9.83
N ARG A 47 -10.35 -4.16 9.38
CA ARG A 47 -10.54 -5.38 10.17
C ARG A 47 -9.72 -5.26 11.46
N ALA A 48 -10.30 -5.68 12.59
CA ALA A 48 -9.64 -5.62 13.89
C ALA A 48 -8.24 -6.28 13.89
N GLY A 49 -8.08 -7.41 13.18
CA GLY A 49 -6.79 -8.10 13.04
C GLY A 49 -5.66 -7.25 12.42
N CYS A 50 -5.98 -6.23 11.62
CA CYS A 50 -4.97 -5.32 11.08
C CYS A 50 -4.25 -4.50 12.16
N ASN A 51 -4.84 -4.36 13.35
CA ASN A 51 -4.21 -3.68 14.50
C ASN A 51 -3.11 -4.52 15.15
N TYR A 52 -3.03 -5.81 14.84
CA TYR A 52 -2.03 -6.74 15.36
C TYR A 52 -0.96 -7.07 14.30
N CYS A 53 -1.21 -6.77 13.03
CA CYS A 53 -0.25 -7.00 11.95
C CYS A 53 1.03 -6.17 12.17
N VAL A 54 2.17 -6.87 12.25
CA VAL A 54 3.51 -6.30 12.49
C VAL A 54 4.35 -6.12 11.22
N ASP A 55 3.82 -6.49 10.05
CA ASP A 55 4.53 -6.45 8.77
C ASP A 55 3.87 -5.45 7.80
N PHE A 56 4.65 -4.53 7.25
CA PHE A 56 4.22 -3.58 6.22
C PHE A 56 4.74 -3.93 4.83
N THR A 57 5.96 -4.45 4.72
CA THR A 57 6.66 -4.61 3.44
C THR A 57 6.69 -6.05 2.94
N SER A 58 5.92 -6.95 3.57
CA SER A 58 5.93 -8.39 3.25
C SER A 58 7.33 -8.96 3.40
N GLU A 59 7.92 -8.81 4.59
CA GLU A 59 9.35 -9.08 4.82
C GLU A 59 9.77 -10.54 4.59
N TRP A 60 8.78 -11.45 4.50
CA TRP A 60 8.94 -12.88 4.31
C TRP A 60 8.71 -13.36 2.87
N SER A 61 8.45 -12.47 1.91
CA SER A 61 8.24 -12.84 0.49
C SER A 61 9.56 -12.88 -0.28
N ASP A 62 9.67 -13.70 -1.31
CA ASP A 62 10.79 -13.63 -2.27
C ASP A 62 10.85 -12.28 -2.99
N ILE A 63 9.68 -11.74 -3.36
CA ILE A 63 9.49 -10.47 -4.06
C ILE A 63 8.35 -9.71 -3.38
N SER A 64 8.61 -8.48 -2.95
CA SER A 64 7.59 -7.55 -2.44
C SER A 64 7.35 -6.44 -3.46
N VAL A 65 6.09 -6.06 -3.71
CA VAL A 65 5.73 -4.99 -4.66
C VAL A 65 4.75 -4.01 -4.02
N GLY A 66 4.95 -2.71 -4.19
CA GLY A 66 4.04 -1.70 -3.66
C GLY A 66 4.26 -0.29 -4.22
N ASN A 67 3.29 0.60 -3.96
CA ASN A 67 3.33 1.99 -4.44
C ASN A 67 4.18 2.92 -3.56
N ALA A 68 4.40 2.58 -2.28
CA ALA A 68 5.21 3.40 -1.39
C ALA A 68 6.66 3.43 -1.90
N GLY A 69 7.21 4.61 -2.16
CA GLY A 69 8.54 4.72 -2.78
C GLY A 69 8.51 5.02 -4.27
N ALA A 70 7.41 4.71 -4.95
CA ALA A 70 7.40 4.67 -6.40
C ALA A 70 7.16 6.06 -7.01
N ALA A 71 7.84 6.31 -8.12
CA ALA A 71 7.48 7.39 -9.02
C ALA A 71 6.11 7.13 -9.65
N LYS A 72 5.51 8.18 -10.25
CA LYS A 72 4.26 8.04 -10.99
C LYS A 72 4.40 6.95 -12.06
N ASP A 73 3.39 6.10 -12.18
CA ASP A 73 3.30 4.99 -13.15
C ASP A 73 4.32 3.84 -12.92
N PHE A 74 5.05 3.86 -11.79
CA PHE A 74 5.92 2.79 -11.35
C PHE A 74 5.43 2.14 -10.06
N LEU A 75 6.02 1.00 -9.72
CA LEU A 75 5.91 0.36 -8.42
C LEU A 75 7.30 0.10 -7.86
N THR A 76 7.44 0.19 -6.54
CA THR A 76 8.63 -0.24 -5.82
C THR A 76 8.64 -1.76 -5.76
N VAL A 77 9.75 -2.37 -6.16
CA VAL A 77 9.98 -3.82 -6.07
C VAL A 77 11.16 -4.09 -5.16
N VAL A 78 11.00 -4.98 -4.19
CA VAL A 78 12.06 -5.44 -3.28
C VAL A 78 12.24 -6.94 -3.48
N THR A 79 13.41 -7.35 -3.98
CA THR A 79 13.81 -8.76 -4.05
C THR A 79 14.54 -9.13 -2.76
N ARG A 80 14.23 -10.30 -2.17
CA ARG A 80 14.76 -10.71 -0.86
C ARG A 80 15.55 -12.01 -0.90
N THR A 81 15.14 -12.93 -1.75
CA THR A 81 15.79 -14.22 -1.92
C THR A 81 16.49 -14.28 -3.27
N GLU A 82 17.48 -15.16 -3.40
CA GLU A 82 18.18 -15.39 -4.67
C GLU A 82 17.21 -15.77 -5.80
N GLN A 83 16.19 -16.57 -5.47
CA GLN A 83 15.15 -16.96 -6.43
C GLN A 83 14.30 -15.75 -6.86
N GLY A 84 13.87 -14.92 -5.92
CA GLY A 84 13.10 -13.72 -6.22
C GLY A 84 13.88 -12.73 -7.07
N ASP A 85 15.16 -12.55 -6.79
CA ASP A 85 16.03 -11.68 -7.57
C ASP A 85 16.24 -12.22 -8.99
N ALA A 86 16.58 -13.50 -9.14
CA ALA A 86 16.76 -14.13 -10.44
C ALA A 86 15.54 -13.95 -11.36
N ILE A 87 14.32 -14.11 -10.83
CA ILE A 87 13.08 -13.91 -11.59
C ILE A 87 12.96 -12.47 -12.08
N ILE A 88 13.19 -11.47 -11.22
CA ILE A 88 13.10 -10.06 -11.61
C ILE A 88 14.18 -9.70 -12.65
N GLN A 89 15.42 -10.17 -12.47
CA GLN A 89 16.50 -9.94 -13.42
C GLN A 89 16.20 -10.57 -14.79
N ASP A 90 15.67 -11.79 -14.82
CA ASP A 90 15.27 -12.45 -16.07
C ASP A 90 14.13 -11.70 -16.78
N MET A 91 13.17 -11.16 -16.03
CA MET A 91 12.10 -10.34 -16.59
C MET A 91 12.60 -9.00 -17.14
N ILE A 92 13.58 -8.35 -16.48
CA ILE A 92 14.22 -7.14 -16.98
C ILE A 92 14.99 -7.46 -18.28
N LYS A 93 15.81 -8.51 -18.26
CA LYS A 93 16.61 -8.95 -19.42
C LYS A 93 15.72 -9.36 -20.60
N GLY A 94 14.57 -9.95 -20.33
CA GLY A 94 13.57 -10.33 -21.32
C GLY A 94 12.64 -9.17 -21.74
N GLU A 95 12.93 -7.94 -21.33
CA GLU A 95 12.16 -6.71 -21.63
C GLU A 95 10.68 -6.81 -21.24
N LYS A 96 10.38 -7.59 -20.19
CA LYS A 96 9.02 -7.73 -19.62
C LYS A 96 8.74 -6.68 -18.54
N LEU A 97 9.78 -6.08 -17.98
CA LEU A 97 9.70 -4.99 -17.01
C LEU A 97 10.56 -3.83 -17.48
N VAL A 98 10.01 -2.62 -17.32
CA VAL A 98 10.78 -1.38 -17.45
C VAL A 98 11.21 -0.97 -16.05
N THR A 99 12.48 -0.62 -15.88
CA THR A 99 13.02 -0.08 -14.63
C THR A 99 13.09 1.44 -14.71
N GLY A 100 12.88 2.09 -13.57
CA GLY A 100 13.00 3.53 -13.40
C GLY A 100 14.04 3.87 -12.35
N GLU A 101 14.25 5.16 -12.12
CA GLU A 101 15.06 5.62 -11.00
C GLU A 101 14.43 5.21 -9.67
N PHE A 102 15.28 4.76 -8.74
CA PHE A 102 14.87 4.41 -7.39
C PHE A 102 15.44 5.43 -6.41
N ASP A 103 14.55 6.05 -5.64
CA ASP A 103 14.93 6.99 -4.59
C ASP A 103 14.97 6.28 -3.23
N GLU A 104 16.18 5.98 -2.77
CA GLU A 104 16.45 5.36 -1.47
C GLU A 104 15.85 6.16 -0.30
N THR A 105 15.72 7.49 -0.44
CA THR A 105 15.14 8.33 0.62
C THR A 105 13.66 8.04 0.82
N VAL A 106 12.96 7.57 -0.21
CA VAL A 106 11.53 7.24 -0.13
C VAL A 106 11.32 5.83 0.43
N PHE A 107 12.30 4.93 0.29
CA PHE A 107 12.29 3.63 0.99
C PHE A 107 12.29 3.81 2.52
N SER A 108 12.93 4.87 3.02
CA SER A 108 12.91 5.21 4.45
C SER A 108 11.48 5.35 5.01
N LEU A 109 10.51 5.79 4.21
CA LEU A 109 9.11 5.86 4.63
C LEU A 109 8.53 4.46 4.86
N ALA A 110 8.77 3.53 3.94
CA ALA A 110 8.32 2.15 4.09
C ALA A 110 8.95 1.49 5.32
N GLU A 111 10.24 1.76 5.59
CA GLU A 111 10.90 1.31 6.81
C GLU A 111 10.30 1.93 8.08
N ILE A 112 10.01 3.23 8.08
CA ILE A 112 9.40 3.92 9.23
C ILE A 112 8.02 3.32 9.51
N VAL A 113 7.21 3.07 8.47
CA VAL A 113 5.90 2.45 8.61
C VAL A 113 6.05 1.01 9.12
N ASN A 114 7.01 0.25 8.61
CA ASN A 114 7.27 -1.11 9.08
C ASN A 114 7.71 -1.12 10.56
N LYS A 115 8.62 -0.23 10.97
CA LYS A 115 9.05 -0.04 12.37
C LYS A 115 7.84 0.27 13.26
N LYS A 116 6.96 1.19 12.83
CA LYS A 116 5.72 1.50 13.56
C LYS A 116 4.78 0.29 13.66
N LYS A 117 4.68 -0.53 12.61
CA LYS A 117 3.90 -1.78 12.67
C LYS A 117 4.51 -2.79 13.64
N LYS A 118 5.83 -2.96 13.67
CA LYS A 118 6.50 -3.86 14.63
C LYS A 118 6.21 -3.50 16.09
N LEU A 119 6.01 -2.21 16.41
CA LEU A 119 5.60 -1.78 17.76
C LEU A 119 4.22 -2.32 18.20
N ARG A 120 3.39 -2.78 17.26
CA ARG A 120 2.08 -3.39 17.56
C ARG A 120 2.21 -4.79 18.16
N ILE A 121 3.43 -5.34 18.26
CA ILE A 121 3.67 -6.58 19.01
C ILE A 121 3.15 -6.46 20.45
N LYS A 122 3.15 -5.25 21.03
CA LYS A 122 2.59 -4.96 22.35
C LYS A 122 1.08 -5.23 22.42
N ASN A 123 0.36 -5.07 21.32
CA ASN A 123 -1.08 -5.30 21.30
C ASN A 123 -1.42 -6.79 21.51
N PHE A 124 -0.47 -7.71 21.29
CA PHE A 124 -0.68 -9.13 21.59
C PHE A 124 -0.64 -9.43 23.09
N GLU A 125 -0.14 -8.52 23.92
CA GLU A 125 -0.18 -8.65 25.38
C GLU A 125 -1.60 -8.44 25.94
N ASP A 126 -2.50 -7.85 25.16
CA ASP A 126 -3.91 -7.60 25.49
C ASP A 126 -4.86 -8.73 25.05
N LEU A 127 -4.33 -9.84 24.48
CA LEU A 127 -5.09 -11.03 24.09
C LEU A 127 -5.19 -12.05 25.23
#